data_AF-A0A191Z0D1-F1
#
_entry.id   AF-A0A191Z0D1-F1
#
_cell.length_a   1.000
_cell.length_b   1.000
_cell.length_c   1.000
_cell.angle_alpha   90.00
_cell.angle_beta   90.00
_cell.angle_gamma   90.00
#
_symmetry.space_group_name_H-M   'P 1'
#
loop_
_entity.id
_entity.type
_entity.pdbx_description
1 polymer ?
#
loop_
_entity_poly.entity_id
_entity_poly.type
_entity_poly.pdbx_seq_one_letter_code
_entity_poly.pdbx_strand_id
1 'polypeptide(L)'
;MAAIHIGISGWRYTPWRGDFYPKGLARKRELQFASRAVNSIEINGSFYALQRPERYPQWYAETPTGFVFSVKAPRFIPHIKRLRSLLQRFHLDKTLTTAPGEPAAEGVLP
;
A
#
# COMPACT_ATOMS: atom_id res chain seq x y z
N MET A 1 3.93 15.89 17.12
CA MET A 1 4.49 16.27 15.81
C MET A 1 3.90 15.35 14.75
N ALA A 2 3.55 15.87 13.58
CA ALA A 2 3.08 15.04 12.47
C ALA A 2 4.29 14.32 11.83
N ALA A 3 4.15 13.03 11.52
CA ALA A 3 5.18 12.24 10.85
C ALA A 3 4.94 12.23 9.34
N ILE A 4 6.00 12.42 8.55
CA ILE A 4 5.96 12.34 7.08
C ILE A 4 6.53 11.00 6.65
N HIS A 5 5.76 10.26 5.86
CA HIS A 5 6.16 8.98 5.29
C HIS A 5 6.32 9.10 3.77
N ILE A 6 7.48 8.70 3.26
CA ILE A 6 7.82 8.67 1.84
C ILE A 6 8.15 7.22 1.48
N GLY A 7 7.43 6.71 0.48
CA GLY A 7 7.39 5.28 0.21
C GLY A 7 7.14 4.94 -1.25
N ILE A 8 7.06 3.64 -1.50
CA ILE A 8 6.84 3.07 -2.83
C ILE A 8 5.55 2.24 -2.86
N SER A 9 4.99 2.11 -4.05
CA SER A 9 3.73 1.40 -4.30
C SER A 9 4.04 -0.07 -4.67
N GLY A 10 4.32 -0.92 -3.67
CA GLY A 10 4.74 -2.32 -3.83
C GLY A 10 6.26 -2.51 -3.87
N TRP A 11 6.72 -3.77 -3.82
CA TRP A 11 8.15 -4.11 -3.71
C TRP A 11 8.62 -5.28 -4.60
N ARG A 12 7.74 -5.89 -5.40
CA ARG A 12 8.12 -7.05 -6.24
C ARG A 12 8.05 -6.68 -7.71
N TYR A 13 9.12 -6.08 -8.22
CA TYR A 13 9.23 -5.63 -9.60
C TYR A 13 10.53 -6.14 -10.23
N THR A 14 10.41 -6.98 -11.26
CA THR A 14 11.56 -7.52 -12.00
C THR A 14 12.48 -6.42 -12.54
N PRO A 15 11.97 -5.30 -13.12
CA PRO A 15 12.83 -4.24 -13.66
C PRO A 15 13.72 -3.56 -12.62
N TRP A 16 13.40 -3.65 -11.33
CA TRP A 16 14.21 -3.03 -10.28
C TRP A 16 15.46 -3.84 -9.93
N ARG A 17 15.59 -5.05 -10.45
CA ARG A 17 16.72 -5.95 -10.15
C ARG A 17 17.93 -5.55 -10.98
N GLY A 18 19.01 -5.15 -10.32
CA GLY A 18 20.21 -4.62 -10.94
C GLY A 18 20.40 -3.13 -10.68
N ASP A 19 19.31 -2.36 -10.58
CA ASP A 19 19.35 -0.91 -10.35
C ASP A 19 19.06 -0.57 -8.88
N PHE A 20 17.87 -0.93 -8.40
CA PHE A 20 17.48 -0.71 -7.01
C PHE A 20 17.85 -1.90 -6.11
N TYR A 21 17.61 -3.12 -6.59
CA TYR A 21 17.98 -4.33 -5.86
C TYR A 21 19.38 -4.82 -6.25
N PRO A 22 20.26 -5.12 -5.28
CA PRO A 22 21.57 -5.70 -5.55
C PRO A 22 21.49 -7.00 -6.36
N LYS A 23 22.48 -7.21 -7.21
CA LYS A 23 22.63 -8.47 -7.96
C LYS A 23 22.68 -9.66 -6.99
N GLY A 24 21.94 -10.72 -7.30
CA GLY A 24 21.87 -11.92 -6.47
C GLY A 24 20.90 -11.84 -5.27
N LEU A 25 20.24 -10.71 -5.00
CA LEU A 25 19.28 -10.61 -3.90
C LEU A 25 18.13 -11.61 -4.06
N ALA A 26 17.98 -12.57 -3.15
CA ALA A 26 16.86 -13.51 -3.19
C ALA A 26 15.51 -12.78 -3.14
N ARG A 27 14.56 -13.14 -4.02
CA ARG A 27 13.25 -12.44 -4.14
C ARG A 27 12.47 -12.37 -2.82
N LYS A 28 12.61 -13.38 -1.97
CA LYS A 28 12.00 -13.41 -0.63
C LYS A 28 12.51 -12.31 0.31
N ARG A 29 13.70 -11.74 0.04
CA ARG A 29 14.31 -10.66 0.83
C ARG A 29 14.07 -9.26 0.24
N GLU A 30 13.31 -9.12 -0.83
CA GLU A 30 13.04 -7.81 -1.45
C GLU A 30 12.30 -6.86 -0.50
N LEU A 31 11.33 -7.36 0.28
CA LEU A 31 10.66 -6.54 1.30
C LEU A 31 11.65 -6.08 2.36
N GLN A 32 12.48 -7.02 2.83
CA GLN A 32 13.51 -6.72 3.80
C GLN A 32 14.42 -5.61 3.27
N PHE A 33 14.93 -5.72 2.05
CA PHE A 33 15.77 -4.69 1.45
C PHE A 33 15.03 -3.34 1.29
N ALA A 34 13.88 -3.34 0.64
CA ALA A 34 13.15 -2.12 0.31
C ALA A 34 12.75 -1.32 1.55
N SER A 35 12.32 -1.99 2.62
CA SER A 35 11.91 -1.35 3.88
C SER A 35 13.06 -0.74 4.69
N ARG A 36 14.33 -0.92 4.28
CA ARG A 36 15.47 -0.15 4.84
C ARG A 36 15.83 1.07 3.98
N ALA A 37 15.34 1.12 2.74
CA ALA A 37 15.58 2.24 1.82
C ALA A 37 14.48 3.33 1.89
N VAL A 38 13.26 2.95 2.31
CA VAL A 38 12.13 3.86 2.51
C VAL A 38 11.52 3.67 3.90
N ASN A 39 10.60 4.55 4.31
CA ASN A 39 9.96 4.47 5.64
C ASN A 39 8.47 4.06 5.58
N SER A 40 7.92 3.86 4.39
CA SER A 40 6.61 3.23 4.18
C SER A 40 6.53 2.50 2.84
N ILE A 41 5.64 1.51 2.74
CA ILE A 41 5.34 0.78 1.49
C ILE A 41 3.82 0.54 1.40
N GLU A 42 3.24 0.71 0.21
CA GLU A 42 1.87 0.29 -0.07
C GLU A 42 1.81 -1.20 -0.45
N ILE A 43 0.94 -1.94 0.22
CA ILE A 43 0.57 -3.30 -0.15
C ILE A 43 -0.47 -3.21 -1.27
N ASN A 44 -0.02 -3.35 -2.51
CA ASN A 44 -0.88 -3.32 -3.71
C ASN A 44 -1.44 -4.67 -4.13
N GLY A 45 -0.78 -5.76 -3.72
CA GLY A 45 -1.22 -7.11 -4.07
C GLY A 45 -2.65 -7.40 -3.60
N SER A 46 -3.10 -6.73 -2.54
CA SER A 46 -4.48 -6.79 -2.02
C SER A 46 -5.52 -6.31 -3.02
N PHE A 47 -5.18 -5.41 -3.94
CA PHE A 47 -6.09 -4.97 -5.01
C PHE A 47 -6.48 -6.14 -5.92
N TYR A 48 -5.51 -6.97 -6.30
CA TYR A 48 -5.70 -8.06 -7.26
C TYR A 48 -6.21 -9.35 -6.61
N ALA A 49 -5.84 -9.60 -5.35
CA ALA A 49 -6.26 -10.78 -4.60
C ALA A 49 -6.23 -10.54 -3.10
N LEU A 50 -7.19 -11.14 -2.38
CA LEU A 50 -7.15 -11.16 -0.91
C LEU A 50 -5.87 -11.85 -0.45
N GLN A 51 -5.15 -11.17 0.44
CA GLN A 51 -3.93 -11.71 1.05
C GLN A 51 -4.32 -12.58 2.24
N ARG A 52 -3.64 -13.71 2.39
CA ARG A 52 -3.81 -14.56 3.56
C ARG A 52 -3.47 -13.77 4.83
N PRO A 53 -4.29 -13.83 5.89
CA PRO A 53 -4.03 -13.11 7.15
C PRO A 53 -2.61 -13.34 7.68
N GLU A 54 -2.09 -14.56 7.58
CA GLU A 54 -0.74 -14.94 8.00
C GLU A 54 0.39 -14.14 7.32
N ARG A 55 0.15 -13.55 6.14
CA ARG A 55 1.18 -12.76 5.44
C ARG A 55 1.45 -11.42 6.12
N TYR A 56 0.44 -10.80 6.72
CA TYR A 56 0.61 -9.47 7.32
C TYR A 56 1.57 -9.49 8.52
N PRO A 57 1.47 -10.42 9.48
CA PRO A 57 2.47 -10.58 10.54
C PRO A 57 3.88 -10.88 10.02
N GLN A 58 3.99 -11.68 8.94
CA GLN A 58 5.28 -11.98 8.33
C GLN A 58 5.92 -10.73 7.73
N TRP A 59 5.16 -9.93 6.97
CA TRP A 59 5.65 -8.66 6.43
C TRP A 59 6.05 -7.68 7.53
N TYR A 60 5.24 -7.57 8.58
CA TYR A 60 5.56 -6.77 9.75
C TYR A 60 6.91 -7.18 10.38
N ALA A 61 7.11 -8.48 10.61
CA ALA A 61 8.34 -9.03 11.19
C ALA A 61 9.57 -8.86 10.28
N GLU A 62 9.38 -8.77 8.97
CA GLU A 62 10.46 -8.55 8.01
C GLU A 62 10.90 -7.07 7.96
N THR A 63 10.10 -6.12 8.46
CA THR A 63 10.37 -4.66 8.40
C THR A 63 10.96 -4.07 9.68
N PRO A 64 11.66 -2.92 9.63
CA PRO A 64 12.16 -2.25 10.83
C PRO A 64 11.04 -1.82 11.80
N THR A 65 11.39 -1.65 13.07
CA THR A 65 10.48 -1.09 14.08
C THR A 65 9.97 0.30 13.64
N GLY A 66 8.67 0.53 13.74
CA GLY A 66 8.04 1.80 13.35
C GLY A 66 7.78 1.94 11.84
N PHE A 67 8.12 0.93 11.03
CA PHE A 67 7.77 0.91 9.62
C PHE A 67 6.25 0.79 9.44
N VAL A 68 5.69 1.59 8.52
CA VAL A 68 4.24 1.65 8.30
C VAL A 68 3.89 1.17 6.89
N PHE A 69 2.83 0.37 6.79
CA PHE A 69 2.24 -0.02 5.52
C PHE A 69 0.94 0.73 5.27
N SER A 70 0.72 1.15 4.02
CA SER A 70 -0.63 1.41 3.52
C SER A 70 -1.16 0.16 2.82
N VAL A 71 -2.47 -0.06 2.85
CA VAL A 71 -3.09 -1.25 2.23
C VAL A 71 -4.08 -0.81 1.18
N LYS A 72 -3.86 -1.24 -0.06
CA LYS A 72 -4.79 -0.93 -1.15
C LYS A 72 -6.07 -1.74 -1.00
N ALA A 73 -7.21 -1.07 -1.12
CA ALA A 73 -8.50 -1.73 -1.01
C ALA A 73 -8.67 -2.80 -2.11
N PRO A 74 -9.20 -4.00 -1.81
CA PRO A 74 -9.41 -5.04 -2.81
C PRO A 74 -10.36 -4.61 -3.94
N ARG A 75 -10.04 -4.98 -5.19
CA ARG A 75 -10.89 -4.70 -6.37
C ARG A 75 -12.28 -5.32 -6.26
N PHE A 76 -12.41 -6.42 -5.51
CA PHE A 76 -13.67 -7.14 -5.31
C PHE A 76 -14.60 -6.51 -4.28
N ILE A 77 -14.24 -5.37 -3.66
CA ILE A 77 -15.22 -4.56 -2.95
C ILE A 77 -16.28 -4.14 -3.99
N PRO A 78 -17.48 -4.74 -3.96
CA PRO A 78 -18.41 -4.60 -5.08
C PRO A 78 -18.88 -3.15 -5.12
N HIS A 79 -18.82 -2.52 -6.29
CA HIS A 79 -19.52 -1.28 -6.65
C HIS A 79 -19.71 -0.29 -5.49
N ILE A 80 -18.93 0.80 -5.45
CA ILE A 80 -19.01 2.02 -4.60
C ILE A 80 -20.22 2.14 -3.63
N LYS A 81 -21.46 1.88 -4.05
CA LYS A 81 -22.66 1.71 -3.20
C LYS A 81 -22.48 0.71 -2.03
N ARG A 82 -21.93 -0.49 -2.24
CA ARG A 82 -21.78 -1.51 -1.17
C ARG A 82 -20.67 -1.16 -0.18
N LEU A 83 -19.60 -0.53 -0.66
CA LEU A 83 -18.57 0.05 0.21
C LEU A 83 -19.16 1.16 1.09
N ARG A 84 -19.95 2.06 0.51
CA ARG A 84 -20.65 3.11 1.28
C ARG A 84 -21.54 2.52 2.36
N SER A 85 -22.33 1.48 2.05
CA SER A 85 -23.16 0.80 3.05
C SER A 85 -22.35 0.14 4.15
N LEU A 86 -21.19 -0.45 3.84
CA LEU A 86 -20.28 -1.02 4.83
C LEU A 86 -19.64 0.06 5.72
N LEU A 87 -19.16 1.15 5.11
CA LEU A 87 -18.58 2.27 5.84
C LEU A 87 -19.61 2.91 6.78
N GLN A 88 -20.83 3.14 6.31
CA GLN A 88 -21.94 3.63 7.14
C GLN A 88 -22.29 2.66 8.27
N ARG A 89 -22.32 1.35 7.98
CA ARG A 89 -22.60 0.30 8.99
C ARG A 89 -21.56 0.25 10.10
N PHE A 90 -20.30 0.59 9.79
CA PHE A 90 -19.21 0.67 10.77
C PHE A 90 -18.91 2.11 11.23
N HIS A 91 -19.74 3.09 10.85
CA HIS A 91 -19.53 4.52 11.12
C HIS A 91 -18.17 5.10 10.66
N LEU A 92 -17.57 4.48 9.64
CA LEU A 92 -16.29 4.85 9.01
C LEU A 92 -16.46 5.84 7.85
N ASP A 93 -17.66 6.31 7.59
CA ASP A 93 -17.99 7.32 6.58
C ASP A 93 -17.59 8.74 7.02
N LYS A 94 -17.59 9.00 8.33
CA LYS A 94 -17.24 10.31 8.91
C LYS A 94 -15.75 10.65 8.84
N THR A 95 -14.89 9.66 8.58
CA THR A 95 -13.41 9.83 8.51
C THR A 95 -12.88 9.95 7.08
N LEU A 96 -13.70 9.70 6.06
CA LEU A 96 -13.31 9.67 4.65
C LEU A 96 -13.83 10.86 3.83
N THR A 97 -14.18 11.97 4.49
CA THR A 97 -14.73 13.14 3.82
C THR A 97 -13.63 13.92 3.09
N THR A 98 -13.18 13.44 1.94
CA THR A 98 -12.94 14.34 0.81
C THR A 98 -14.29 14.65 0.20
N ALA A 99 -14.65 15.94 0.19
CA ALA A 99 -15.94 16.40 -0.26
C ALA A 99 -16.19 15.97 -1.73
N PRO A 100 -17.40 15.52 -2.08
CA PRO A 100 -17.73 15.21 -3.47
C PRO A 100 -17.84 16.52 -4.27
N GLY A 101 -16.92 16.76 -5.21
CA GLY A 101 -17.04 17.88 -6.14
C GLY A 101 -15.76 18.48 -6.72
N GLU A 102 -14.57 18.14 -6.25
CA GLU A 102 -13.34 18.65 -6.88
C GLU A 102 -12.97 17.82 -8.11
N PRO A 103 -12.79 18.44 -9.30
CA PRO A 103 -12.26 17.74 -10.46
C PRO A 103 -10.87 17.21 -10.14
N ALA A 104 -10.56 15.99 -10.61
CA ALA A 104 -9.21 15.47 -10.58
C ALA A 104 -8.29 16.53 -11.21
N ALA A 105 -7.32 17.02 -10.44
CA ALA A 105 -6.34 17.97 -10.93
C ALA A 105 -5.71 17.40 -12.21
N GLU A 106 -6.03 18.01 -13.34
CA GLU A 106 -5.27 17.86 -14.58
C GLU A 106 -3.86 18.36 -14.32
N GLY A 107 -2.97 17.40 -14.07
CA GLY A 107 -1.55 17.59 -13.91
C GLY A 107 -0.82 16.46 -14.62
N VAL A 108 -1.17 16.24 -15.90
CA VAL A 108 -0.25 15.60 -16.83
C VAL A 108 0.75 16.68 -17.23
N LEU A 109 2.00 16.48 -16.85
CA LEU A 109 3.15 17.11 -17.48
C LEU A 109 4.26 16.07 -17.59
N PRO A 110 5.04 16.11 -18.67
CA PRO A 110 4.67 15.97 -20.08
C PRO A 110 4.63 14.50 -20.55
#